data_AF-D0KU60-F1
#
_entry.id   AF-D0KU60-F1
#
_cell.length_a   1.000
_cell.length_b   1.000
_cell.length_c   1.000
_cell.angle_alpha   90.00
_cell.angle_beta   90.00
_cell.angle_gamma   90.00
#
_symmetry.space_group_name_H-M   'P 1'
#
loop_
_entity.id
_entity.type
_entity.pdbx_description
1 polymer ?
#
loop_
_entity_poly.entity_id
_entity_poly.type
_entity_poly.pdbx_seq_one_letter_code
_entity_poly.pdbx_strand_id
1 'polypeptide(L)' 'MAEFKSIRQILSIPNFGTCTQCGKEVEYAEFILVHKNKAYLFCSKSCFRKWLRETRVHYGD' A
#
# COMPACT_ATOMS: atom_id res chain seq x y z
N MET A 1 -7.05 32.29 -6.81
CA MET A 1 -5.81 31.49 -6.91
C MET A 1 -5.95 30.35 -5.91
N ALA A 2 -6.13 29.11 -6.38
CA ALA A 2 -6.43 27.99 -5.50
C ALA A 2 -5.17 27.57 -4.71
N GLU A 3 -5.25 27.64 -3.38
CA GLU A 3 -4.23 27.10 -2.47
C GLU A 3 -4.19 25.57 -2.60
N PHE A 4 -3.15 25.03 -3.23
CA PHE A 4 -2.82 23.60 -3.15
C PHE A 4 -2.14 23.30 -1.81
N LYS A 5 -2.93 23.33 -0.72
CA LYS A 5 -2.53 22.72 0.56
C LYS A 5 -2.89 21.22 0.50
N SER A 6 -1.91 20.38 0.84
CA SER A 6 -2.07 18.96 1.24
C SER A 6 -1.99 17.84 0.19
N ILE A 7 -1.00 17.83 -0.73
CA ILE A 7 -0.62 16.56 -1.42
C ILE A 7 0.91 16.46 -1.56
N ARG A 8 1.64 16.34 -0.45
CA ARG A 8 3.10 16.07 -0.48
C ARG A 8 3.49 14.61 -0.19
N GLN A 9 2.55 13.72 0.14
CA GLN A 9 2.88 12.38 0.67
C GLN A 9 2.47 11.18 -0.20
N ILE A 10 1.80 11.36 -1.34
CA ILE A 10 1.36 10.24 -2.19
C ILE A 10 2.28 10.03 -3.41
N LEU A 11 3.03 11.06 -3.84
CA LEU A 11 3.77 11.04 -5.11
C LEU A 11 5.12 10.28 -5.08
N SER A 12 5.63 9.91 -3.91
CA SER A 12 6.96 9.27 -3.78
C SER A 12 6.92 7.81 -3.36
N ILE A 13 5.74 7.18 -3.26
CA ILE A 13 5.66 5.74 -3.03
C ILE A 13 5.78 5.05 -4.38
N PRO A 14 6.88 4.28 -4.64
CA PRO A 14 6.99 3.53 -5.87
C PRO A 14 5.80 2.57 -5.96
N ASN A 15 5.09 2.63 -7.09
CA ASN A 15 4.01 1.70 -7.39
C ASN A 15 4.55 0.35 -7.90
N PHE A 16 5.87 0.17 -7.96
CA PHE A 16 6.54 -1.07 -8.34
C PHE A 16 7.31 -1.64 -7.15
N GLY A 17 7.58 -2.94 -7.17
CA GLY A 17 8.34 -3.65 -6.14
C GLY A 17 7.72 -4.98 -5.77
N THR A 18 8.06 -5.49 -4.59
CA THR A 18 7.61 -6.82 -4.14
C THR A 18 6.24 -6.75 -3.47
N CYS A 19 5.29 -7.58 -3.94
CA CYS A 19 4.01 -7.77 -3.28
C CYS A 19 4.21 -8.29 -1.85
N THR A 20 3.66 -7.57 -0.88
CA THR A 20 3.82 -7.87 0.55
C THR A 20 3.24 -9.23 0.93
N GLN A 21 2.16 -9.68 0.26
CA GLN A 21 1.50 -10.93 0.61
C GLN A 21 2.15 -12.17 -0.01
N CYS A 22 2.52 -12.10 -1.29
CA CYS A 22 2.94 -13.28 -2.05
C CYS A 22 4.42 -13.26 -2.47
N GLY A 23 5.14 -12.17 -2.22
CA GLY A 23 6.56 -12.05 -2.55
C GLY A 23 6.87 -11.87 -4.03
N LYS A 24 5.85 -11.76 -4.91
CA LYS A 24 6.04 -11.55 -6.35
C LYS A 24 6.50 -10.11 -6.63
N GLU A 25 7.55 -9.94 -7.42
CA GLU A 25 7.93 -8.65 -7.99
C GLU A 25 6.91 -8.19 -9.04
N VAL A 26 6.47 -6.94 -8.94
CA VAL A 26 5.53 -6.32 -9.86
C VAL A 26 6.03 -4.97 -10.33
N GLU A 27 5.83 -4.70 -11.61
CA GLU A 27 6.07 -3.39 -12.22
C GLU A 27 4.98 -2.38 -11.84
N TYR A 28 3.82 -2.87 -11.40
CA TYR A 28 2.73 -2.05 -10.90
C TYR A 28 1.92 -2.79 -9.82
N ALA A 29 1.73 -2.15 -8.68
CA ALA A 29 0.91 -2.59 -7.57
C ALA A 29 -0.50 -2.07 -7.74
N GLU A 30 -1.49 -2.98 -7.74
CA GLU A 30 -2.90 -2.61 -7.82
C GLU A 30 -3.38 -1.87 -6.56
N PHE A 31 -2.83 -2.21 -5.39
CA PHE A 31 -3.19 -1.59 -4.12
C PHE A 31 -1.95 -1.22 -3.33
N ILE A 32 -2.02 -0.06 -2.68
CA ILE A 32 -0.99 0.46 -1.79
C ILE A 32 -1.66 0.84 -0.47
N LEU A 33 -1.14 0.32 0.64
CA LEU A 33 -1.55 0.71 1.98
C LEU A 33 -0.39 1.37 2.70
N VAL A 34 -0.62 2.54 3.29
CA VAL A 34 0.35 3.17 4.20
C VAL A 34 -0.16 3.02 5.62
N HIS A 35 0.62 2.37 6.48
CA HIS A 35 0.29 2.18 7.89
C HIS A 35 1.57 2.27 8.74
N LYS A 36 1.52 3.00 9.87
CA LYS A 36 2.67 3.23 10.76
C LYS A 36 3.95 3.64 10.01
N ASN A 37 3.82 4.58 9.07
CA ASN A 37 4.91 5.07 8.22
C ASN A 37 5.60 4.00 7.33
N LYS A 38 4.95 2.86 7.11
CA LYS A 38 5.38 1.81 6.17
C LYS A 38 4.38 1.68 5.03
N ALA A 39 4.90 1.65 3.80
CA ALA A 39 4.12 1.35 2.61
C ALA A 39 4.11 -0.16 2.34
N TYR A 40 2.94 -0.70 2.05
CA TYR A 40 2.71 -2.09 1.69
C TYR A 40 2.10 -2.13 0.29
N LEU A 41 2.72 -2.91 -0.59
CA LEU A 41 2.34 -3.04 -2.00
C LEU A 41 1.63 -4.38 -2.22
N PHE A 42 0.56 -4.38 -3.00
CA PHE A 42 -0.19 -5.61 -3.32
C PHE A 42 -0.46 -5.71 -4.81
N CYS A 43 -0.11 -6.85 -5.38
CA CYS A 43 -0.31 -7.15 -6.80
C CYS A 43 -1.77 -7.47 -7.16
N SER A 44 -2.66 -7.63 -6.18
CA SER A 44 -4.08 -7.88 -6.43
C SER A 44 -4.94 -7.63 -5.19
N LYS A 45 -6.24 -7.43 -5.42
CA LYS A 45 -7.25 -7.33 -4.36
C LYS A 45 -7.27 -8.54 -3.42
N SER A 46 -7.02 -9.73 -3.96
CA SER A 46 -6.97 -10.97 -3.19
C SER A 46 -5.77 -11.00 -2.25
N CYS A 47 -4.60 -10.57 -2.72
CA CYS A 47 -3.40 -10.44 -1.89
C CYS A 47 -3.59 -9.43 -0.76
N PHE A 48 -4.16 -8.27 -1.08
CA PHE A 48 -4.48 -7.24 -0.09
C PHE A 48 -5.42 -7.79 1.01
N ARG A 49 -6.57 -8.36 0.63
CA ARG A 49 -7.53 -8.91 1.61
C ARG A 49 -6.98 -10.06 2.44
N LYS A 50 -6.15 -10.92 1.87
CA LYS A 50 -5.50 -12.01 2.61
C LYS A 50 -4.57 -11.44 3.68
N TRP A 51 -3.71 -10.49 3.28
CA TRP A 51 -2.79 -9.82 4.19
C TRP A 51 -3.49 -9.10 5.35
N LEU A 52 -4.58 -8.39 5.07
CA LEU A 52 -5.37 -7.71 6.10
C LEU A 52 -5.96 -8.67 7.14
N ARG A 53 -6.43 -9.85 6.72
CA ARG A 53 -6.96 -10.87 7.62
C ARG A 53 -5.87 -11.50 8.49
N GLU A 54 -4.71 -11.76 7.90
CA GLU A 54 -3.57 -12.38 8.59
C GLU A 54 -2.91 -11.42 9.59
N THR A 55 -2.70 -10.17 9.20
CA THR A 55 -2.00 -9.19 10.04
C THR A 55 -2.90 -8.46 11.02
N ARG A 56 -4.23 -8.47 10.79
CA ARG A 56 -5.21 -7.73 11.59
C ARG A 56 -4.88 -6.24 11.76
N VAL A 57 -4.14 -5.64 10.82
CA VAL A 57 -3.69 -4.24 10.90
C VAL A 57 -4.83 -3.21 11.00
N HIS A 58 -6.05 -3.61 10.65
CA HIS A 58 -7.26 -2.80 10.75
C HIS A 58 -7.94 -2.83 12.12
N TYR A 59 -7.57 -3.74 13.02
CA TYR A 59 -8.27 -3.91 14.28
C TYR A 59 -7.80 -2.96 15.39
N GLY A 60 -6.86 -2.05 15.11
CA GLY A 60 -6.28 -1.17 16.13
C GLY A 60 -5.42 -1.95 17.12
N ASP A 61 -4.36 -1.31 17.62
CA ASP A 61 -3.80 -1.70 18.92
C ASP A 61 -4.79 -1.30 20.03
#